data_AF-A0A1Y5GYJ2-F1
#
_entry.id   AF-A0A1Y5GYJ2-F1
#
_cell.length_a   1.000
_cell.length_b   1.000
_cell.length_c   1.000
_cell.angle_alpha   90.00
_cell.angle_beta   90.00
_cell.angle_gamma   90.00
#
_symmetry.space_group_name_H-M   'P 1'
#
loop_
_entity.id
_entity.type
_entity.pdbx_description
1 polymer ?
#
loop_
_entity_poly.entity_id
_entity_poly.type
_entity_poly.pdbx_seq_one_letter_code
_entity_poly.pdbx_strand_id
1 'polypeptide(L)'
;MRLEKYFTYIIFAILTCSFSAQRAMADETTLDLAISEYIKGFRACNEANNLRTSDLAQAKANFHYYSQQLSKAISIDDAVLHTTSREMATNIKYCKRVESNLQRAEATPILEQGIEYCKSAKSALSSGNLTLANEELNQYRQLKEESLDIASDLMEVFALASKIRTCTRVEEKLAKAESAASQAEDEMKKAIAAYQTFNTQCDIAKQYVSSPTFDINQLLKANKLLNNARKSKKGARKNEKAFELADESPNSESAATLTSLIKSSRNCENVVSTAIRRATKVKRSYEKDLSKASKSLAAALKECKSAQHELRKPLTIAALDGLRGIYHATSDVRDTISSNESLLKISQLHKGWPQSKSLKQNLKNTSSCLSIFTATLKATKPIPNQTVSIEPEAIIAKPEKEVVIEEVQKATDELVVSETQSQPTNTQQDSTPPPSPVVEEEDIDEFDEFDQDQEAAPKKSWVDIIN
;
A
#
# COMPACT_ATOMS: atom_id res chain seq x y z
N MET A 1 -33.55 -55.75 37.62
CA MET A 1 -34.99 -55.41 37.52
C MET A 1 -35.58 -56.25 36.40
N ARG A 2 -36.37 -57.30 36.74
CA ARG A 2 -36.79 -58.41 35.85
C ARG A 2 -35.60 -59.26 35.34
N LEU A 3 -35.59 -60.60 35.30
CA LEU A 3 -36.58 -61.63 34.86
C LEU A 3 -36.79 -61.53 33.34
N GLU A 4 -36.70 -62.58 32.51
CA GLU A 4 -36.99 -64.03 32.68
C GLU A 4 -35.98 -64.89 31.83
N LYS A 5 -35.94 -66.24 31.77
CA LYS A 5 -36.71 -67.38 32.35
C LYS A 5 -35.81 -68.64 32.47
N TYR A 6 -36.35 -69.78 32.92
CA TYR A 6 -35.60 -70.96 33.40
C TYR A 6 -36.22 -72.29 32.90
N PHE A 7 -35.46 -73.41 33.00
CA PHE A 7 -35.87 -74.82 32.73
C PHE A 7 -36.13 -75.16 31.24
N THR A 8 -35.92 -76.40 30.74
CA THR A 8 -36.40 -77.71 31.26
C THR A 8 -35.36 -78.86 31.18
N TYR A 9 -35.59 -79.92 31.95
CA TYR A 9 -34.73 -81.10 32.18
C TYR A 9 -35.28 -82.37 31.49
N ILE A 10 -34.42 -83.38 31.23
CA ILE A 10 -34.61 -84.85 31.02
C ILE A 10 -33.48 -85.32 30.06
N ILE A 11 -32.54 -86.24 30.34
CA ILE A 11 -32.39 -87.48 31.14
C ILE A 11 -32.61 -88.79 30.32
N PHE A 12 -31.53 -89.60 30.25
CA PHE A 12 -31.39 -90.96 29.67
C PHE A 12 -31.71 -91.14 28.16
N ALA A 13 -31.00 -91.97 27.36
CA ALA A 13 -30.10 -93.07 27.72
C ALA A 13 -28.89 -93.28 26.75
N ILE A 14 -27.74 -93.63 27.35
CA ILE A 14 -26.81 -94.73 26.97
C ILE A 14 -26.68 -95.11 25.48
N LEU A 15 -25.52 -94.78 24.87
CA LEU A 15 -24.54 -95.82 24.46
C LEU A 15 -23.13 -95.23 24.34
N THR A 16 -22.11 -96.05 24.58
CA THR A 16 -20.69 -95.68 24.61
C THR A 16 -20.02 -95.72 23.24
N CYS A 17 -19.23 -94.70 22.91
CA CYS A 17 -18.01 -94.91 22.12
C CYS A 17 -16.94 -93.89 22.53
N SER A 18 -15.72 -94.35 22.76
CA SER A 18 -14.64 -93.55 23.34
C SER A 18 -13.97 -92.66 22.29
N PHE A 19 -14.49 -91.46 22.07
CA PHE A 19 -13.67 -90.42 21.44
C PHE A 19 -12.71 -89.85 22.46
N SER A 20 -11.49 -90.40 22.47
CA SER A 20 -10.37 -89.86 23.23
C SER A 20 -10.21 -88.39 22.89
N ALA A 21 -10.34 -87.54 23.91
CA ALA A 21 -9.87 -86.17 23.83
C ALA A 21 -8.33 -86.21 23.84
N GLN A 22 -7.72 -86.54 22.69
CA GLN A 22 -6.38 -86.10 22.38
C GLN A 22 -6.38 -84.57 22.45
N ARG A 23 -6.03 -84.06 23.63
CA ARG A 23 -5.31 -82.80 23.73
C ARG A 23 -4.15 -82.96 22.76
N ALA A 24 -4.14 -82.15 21.70
CA ALA A 24 -2.96 -82.01 20.89
C ALA A 24 -1.86 -81.53 21.82
N MET A 25 -0.92 -82.44 22.11
CA MET A 25 0.42 -82.04 22.48
C MET A 25 0.91 -81.30 21.22
N ALA A 26 0.90 -79.95 21.25
CA ALA A 26 1.64 -79.18 20.28
C ALA A 26 3.08 -79.70 20.37
N ASP A 27 3.58 -80.24 19.26
CA ASP A 27 4.57 -81.29 19.32
C ASP A 27 5.91 -80.70 19.80
N GLU A 28 6.41 -81.19 20.94
CA GLU A 28 7.67 -80.72 21.50
C GLU A 28 8.81 -80.90 20.49
N THR A 29 8.67 -81.84 19.54
CA THR A 29 9.60 -82.06 18.43
C THR A 29 9.38 -81.11 17.23
N THR A 30 8.19 -80.54 16.98
CA THR A 30 8.02 -79.50 15.93
C THR A 30 8.63 -78.18 16.38
N LEU A 31 8.41 -77.79 17.64
CA LEU A 31 9.00 -76.59 18.20
C LEU A 31 10.53 -76.70 18.25
N ASP A 32 11.09 -77.84 18.67
CA ASP A 32 12.54 -78.06 18.65
C ASP A 32 13.11 -78.06 17.21
N LEU A 33 12.36 -78.54 16.22
CA LEU A 33 12.75 -78.49 14.80
C LEU A 33 12.75 -77.05 14.27
N ALA A 34 11.74 -76.23 14.61
CA ALA A 34 11.68 -74.82 14.26
C ALA A 34 12.83 -74.01 14.90
N ILE A 35 13.11 -74.25 16.20
CA ILE A 35 14.24 -73.67 16.92
C ILE A 35 15.57 -74.10 16.27
N SER A 36 15.70 -75.36 15.83
CA SER A 36 16.88 -75.87 15.13
C SER A 36 17.12 -75.19 13.77
N GLU A 37 16.07 -74.91 12.99
CA GLU A 37 16.19 -74.13 11.74
C GLU A 37 16.55 -72.66 12.02
N TYR A 38 15.92 -72.02 13.02
CA TYR A 38 16.24 -70.65 13.43
C TYR A 38 17.71 -70.46 13.81
N ILE A 39 18.28 -71.38 14.61
CA ILE A 39 19.67 -71.27 15.10
C ILE A 39 20.69 -71.25 13.94
N LYS A 40 20.36 -71.85 12.79
CA LYS A 40 21.19 -71.77 11.57
C LYS A 40 21.23 -70.33 11.04
N GLY A 41 20.08 -69.65 10.99
CA GLY A 41 19.97 -68.25 10.60
C GLY A 41 20.59 -67.28 11.61
N PHE A 42 20.45 -67.53 12.92
CA PHE A 42 20.93 -66.63 13.97
C PHE A 42 22.45 -66.34 13.89
N ARG A 43 23.25 -67.31 13.42
CA ARG A 43 24.68 -67.09 13.16
C ARG A 43 24.94 -66.03 12.09
N ALA A 44 24.16 -66.03 11.01
CA ALA A 44 24.27 -65.02 9.95
C ALA A 44 23.78 -63.64 10.41
N CYS A 45 22.76 -63.58 11.28
CA CYS A 45 22.36 -62.32 11.92
C CYS A 45 23.50 -61.69 12.75
N ASN A 46 24.26 -62.50 13.50
CA ASN A 46 25.45 -62.00 14.20
C ASN A 46 26.53 -61.50 13.23
N GLU A 47 26.80 -62.26 12.17
CA GLU A 47 27.81 -61.87 11.19
C GLU A 47 27.42 -60.61 10.39
N ALA A 48 26.13 -60.42 10.11
CA ALA A 48 25.61 -59.18 9.55
C ALA A 48 25.86 -57.96 10.46
N ASN A 49 25.75 -58.12 11.79
CA ASN A 49 26.06 -57.05 12.73
C ASN A 49 27.56 -56.70 12.74
N ASN A 50 28.43 -57.71 12.63
CA ASN A 50 29.89 -57.53 12.56
C ASN A 50 30.29 -56.77 11.29
N LEU A 51 29.80 -57.22 10.13
CA LEU A 51 30.18 -56.70 8.81
C LEU A 51 29.56 -55.33 8.47
N ARG A 52 28.49 -54.91 9.16
CA ARG A 52 27.70 -53.69 8.90
C ARG A 52 28.50 -52.42 8.56
N THR A 53 29.70 -52.25 9.12
CA THR A 53 30.52 -51.04 8.97
C THR A 53 31.68 -51.21 7.98
N SER A 54 32.02 -52.45 7.60
CA SER A 54 33.16 -52.77 6.72
C SER A 54 32.73 -53.32 5.35
N ASP A 55 31.66 -54.14 5.30
CA ASP A 55 31.02 -54.61 4.08
C ASP A 55 29.50 -54.70 4.30
N LEU A 56 28.81 -53.60 3.99
CA LEU A 56 27.36 -53.51 4.10
C LEU A 56 26.63 -54.46 3.13
N ALA A 57 27.24 -54.81 2.00
CA ALA A 57 26.64 -55.71 1.01
C ALA A 57 26.64 -57.16 1.52
N GLN A 58 27.78 -57.63 2.02
CA GLN A 58 27.90 -58.94 2.67
C GLN A 58 27.09 -58.99 3.99
N ALA A 59 26.98 -57.87 4.72
CA ALA A 59 26.12 -57.77 5.89
C ALA A 59 24.63 -57.95 5.53
N LYS A 60 24.14 -57.24 4.50
CA LYS A 60 22.76 -57.39 3.99
C LYS A 60 22.50 -58.81 3.46
N ALA A 61 23.47 -59.44 2.78
CA ALA A 61 23.35 -60.82 2.31
C ALA A 61 23.22 -61.83 3.47
N ASN A 62 24.04 -61.69 4.51
CA ASN A 62 23.93 -62.49 5.73
C ASN A 62 22.60 -62.27 6.47
N PHE A 63 22.12 -61.03 6.56
CA PHE A 63 20.83 -60.75 7.18
C PHE A 63 19.66 -61.32 6.36
N HIS A 64 19.72 -61.27 5.04
CA HIS A 64 18.72 -61.91 4.18
C HIS A 64 18.69 -63.44 4.38
N TYR A 65 19.85 -64.09 4.56
CA TYR A 65 19.91 -65.51 4.92
C TYR A 65 19.27 -65.79 6.29
N TYR A 66 19.49 -64.92 7.29
CA TYR A 66 18.79 -65.01 8.58
C TYR A 66 17.26 -64.94 8.40
N SER A 67 16.75 -63.94 7.66
CA SER A 67 15.32 -63.78 7.41
C SER A 67 14.71 -64.98 6.68
N GLN A 68 15.44 -65.59 5.74
CA GLN A 68 15.01 -66.85 5.10
C GLN A 68 14.87 -68.00 6.11
N GLN A 69 15.84 -68.21 7.02
CA GLN A 69 15.74 -69.31 7.99
C GLN A 69 14.67 -69.02 9.06
N LEU A 70 14.46 -67.76 9.44
CA LEU A 70 13.37 -67.35 10.32
C LEU A 70 12.00 -67.66 9.68
N SER A 71 11.77 -67.29 8.42
CA SER A 71 10.52 -67.61 7.71
C SER A 71 10.27 -69.12 7.62
N LYS A 72 11.32 -69.92 7.42
CA LYS A 72 11.19 -71.39 7.47
C LYS A 72 10.83 -71.89 8.87
N ALA A 73 11.48 -71.38 9.92
CA ALA A 73 11.18 -71.76 11.30
C ALA A 73 9.71 -71.47 11.64
N ILE A 74 9.20 -70.29 11.29
CA ILE A 74 7.79 -69.91 11.43
C ILE A 74 6.86 -70.86 10.66
N SER A 75 7.27 -71.32 9.47
CA SER A 75 6.50 -72.30 8.67
C SER A 75 6.52 -73.74 9.20
N ILE A 76 7.38 -74.03 10.19
CA ILE A 76 7.43 -75.31 10.92
C ILE A 76 6.58 -75.21 12.19
N ASP A 77 6.78 -74.15 12.98
CA ASP A 77 6.06 -73.90 14.24
C ASP A 77 6.09 -72.39 14.55
N ASP A 78 4.93 -71.72 14.68
CA ASP A 78 4.88 -70.27 14.87
C ASP A 78 5.22 -69.84 16.31
N ALA A 79 5.14 -70.76 17.29
CA ALA A 79 5.53 -70.51 18.68
C ALA A 79 7.02 -70.21 18.83
N VAL A 80 7.83 -70.48 17.79
CA VAL A 80 9.24 -70.06 17.68
C VAL A 80 9.42 -68.53 17.84
N LEU A 81 8.39 -67.72 17.53
CA LEU A 81 8.39 -66.26 17.71
C LEU A 81 8.20 -65.80 19.16
N HIS A 82 7.68 -66.68 20.03
CA HIS A 82 7.16 -66.32 21.34
C HIS A 82 7.74 -67.18 22.48
N THR A 83 8.42 -68.28 22.16
CA THR A 83 9.09 -69.14 23.14
C THR A 83 10.28 -68.44 23.82
N THR A 84 10.44 -68.72 25.12
CA THR A 84 11.62 -68.33 25.91
C THR A 84 12.69 -69.42 25.92
N SER A 85 12.39 -70.61 25.38
CA SER A 85 13.36 -71.70 25.25
C SER A 85 14.58 -71.25 24.43
N ARG A 86 15.78 -71.72 24.79
CA ARG A 86 17.07 -71.43 24.12
C ARG A 86 17.30 -69.94 23.77
N GLU A 87 16.83 -69.04 24.63
CA GLU A 87 16.96 -67.57 24.50
C GLU A 87 16.30 -66.96 23.25
N MET A 88 15.40 -67.69 22.58
CA MET A 88 14.79 -67.32 21.30
C MET A 88 14.22 -65.89 21.27
N ALA A 89 13.39 -65.50 22.24
CA ALA A 89 12.84 -64.15 22.33
C ALA A 89 13.91 -63.04 22.42
N THR A 90 15.03 -63.29 23.12
CA THR A 90 16.18 -62.36 23.20
C THR A 90 16.91 -62.27 21.86
N ASN A 91 17.11 -63.41 21.21
CA ASN A 91 17.82 -63.53 19.93
C ASN A 91 17.05 -62.88 18.77
N ILE A 92 15.72 -63.06 18.72
CA ILE A 92 14.83 -62.36 17.77
C ILE A 92 14.86 -60.84 18.01
N LYS A 93 14.76 -60.40 19.28
CA LYS A 93 14.86 -58.97 19.64
C LYS A 93 16.25 -58.37 19.37
N TYR A 94 17.32 -59.17 19.41
CA TYR A 94 18.63 -58.77 18.94
C TYR A 94 18.66 -58.59 17.42
N CYS A 95 18.23 -59.58 16.63
CA CYS A 95 18.26 -59.47 15.18
C CYS A 95 17.38 -58.35 14.61
N LYS A 96 16.24 -58.03 15.26
CA LYS A 96 15.45 -56.83 14.89
C LYS A 96 16.21 -55.50 15.13
N ARG A 97 17.15 -55.45 16.07
CA ARG A 97 18.07 -54.30 16.22
C ARG A 97 19.18 -54.31 15.18
N VAL A 98 19.64 -55.49 14.75
CA VAL A 98 20.59 -55.62 13.63
C VAL A 98 19.96 -55.12 12.32
N GLU A 99 18.69 -55.43 12.08
CA GLU A 99 17.89 -54.94 10.94
C GLU A 99 17.87 -53.40 10.88
N SER A 100 17.37 -52.75 11.94
CA SER A 100 17.34 -51.28 12.09
C SER A 100 18.75 -50.66 12.02
N ASN A 101 19.79 -51.34 12.53
CA ASN A 101 21.17 -50.89 12.39
C ASN A 101 21.69 -50.97 10.93
N LEU A 102 21.31 -51.99 10.17
CA LEU A 102 21.66 -52.14 8.75
C LEU A 102 20.95 -51.09 7.89
N GLN A 103 19.64 -50.90 8.14
CA GLN A 103 18.84 -49.84 7.51
C GLN A 103 19.45 -48.46 7.75
N ARG A 104 19.82 -48.11 8.99
CA ARG A 104 20.55 -46.86 9.28
C ARG A 104 21.90 -46.78 8.59
N ALA A 105 22.66 -47.88 8.52
CA ALA A 105 23.97 -47.90 7.86
C ALA A 105 23.88 -47.67 6.34
N GLU A 106 22.78 -48.11 5.72
CA GLU A 106 22.48 -47.86 4.31
C GLU A 106 21.95 -46.44 4.06
N ALA A 107 21.04 -45.97 4.90
CA ALA A 107 20.35 -44.70 4.69
C ALA A 107 21.14 -43.45 5.12
N THR A 108 22.03 -43.57 6.11
CA THR A 108 22.86 -42.43 6.59
C THR A 108 23.68 -41.77 5.48
N PRO A 109 24.48 -42.48 4.65
CA PRO A 109 25.27 -41.83 3.60
C PRO A 109 24.41 -41.14 2.53
N ILE A 110 23.21 -41.65 2.23
CA ILE A 110 22.25 -41.02 1.31
C ILE A 110 21.76 -39.69 1.89
N LEU A 111 21.37 -39.69 3.17
CA LEU A 111 20.99 -38.47 3.90
C LEU A 111 22.14 -37.46 3.98
N GLU A 112 23.36 -37.90 4.23
CA GLU A 112 24.54 -37.02 4.31
C GLU A 112 24.90 -36.41 2.94
N GLN A 113 24.76 -37.16 1.84
CA GLN A 113 24.84 -36.60 0.49
C GLN A 113 23.76 -35.52 0.27
N GLY A 114 22.52 -35.76 0.69
CA GLY A 114 21.44 -34.76 0.68
C GLY A 114 21.75 -33.50 1.49
N ILE A 115 22.46 -33.64 2.61
CA ILE A 115 22.84 -32.51 3.47
C ILE A 115 23.91 -31.63 2.82
N GLU A 116 24.76 -32.16 1.93
CA GLU A 116 25.66 -31.33 1.13
C GLU A 116 24.89 -30.45 0.12
N TYR A 117 23.87 -30.97 -0.56
CA TYR A 117 22.96 -30.15 -1.39
C TYR A 117 22.26 -29.05 -0.56
N CYS A 118 21.85 -29.36 0.67
CA CYS A 118 21.31 -28.35 1.59
C CYS A 118 22.32 -27.23 1.94
N LYS A 119 23.62 -27.54 2.07
CA LYS A 119 24.68 -26.52 2.27
C LYS A 119 24.89 -25.67 1.01
N SER A 120 24.92 -26.30 -0.17
CA SER A 120 24.98 -25.60 -1.45
C SER A 120 23.80 -24.65 -1.63
N ALA A 121 22.58 -25.09 -1.31
CA ALA A 121 21.40 -24.23 -1.31
C ALA A 121 21.51 -23.05 -0.35
N LYS A 122 22.03 -23.25 0.88
CA LYS A 122 22.32 -22.16 1.82
C LYS A 122 23.28 -21.14 1.20
N SER A 123 24.32 -21.60 0.51
CA SER A 123 25.27 -20.73 -0.19
C SER A 123 24.63 -19.98 -1.36
N ALA A 124 23.76 -20.63 -2.14
CA ALA A 124 23.00 -20.02 -3.23
C ALA A 124 22.00 -18.96 -2.73
N LEU A 125 21.33 -19.19 -1.58
CA LEU A 125 20.52 -18.17 -0.92
C LEU A 125 21.37 -16.95 -0.49
N SER A 126 22.54 -17.19 0.11
CA SER A 126 23.45 -16.11 0.53
C SER A 126 24.01 -15.29 -0.65
N SER A 127 24.05 -15.84 -1.87
CA SER A 127 24.39 -15.11 -3.10
C SER A 127 23.18 -14.60 -3.90
N GLY A 128 21.95 -14.73 -3.35
CA GLY A 128 20.70 -14.28 -3.98
C GLY A 128 20.21 -15.14 -5.15
N ASN A 129 20.88 -16.26 -5.46
CA ASN A 129 20.49 -17.16 -6.55
C ASN A 129 19.38 -18.13 -6.11
N LEU A 130 18.14 -17.62 -6.10
CA LEU A 130 16.96 -18.38 -5.67
C LEU A 130 16.69 -19.62 -6.53
N THR A 131 16.97 -19.55 -7.84
CA THR A 131 16.79 -20.68 -8.77
C THR A 131 17.67 -21.87 -8.36
N LEU A 132 18.98 -21.65 -8.24
CA LEU A 132 19.91 -22.69 -7.81
C LEU A 132 19.61 -23.16 -6.38
N ALA A 133 19.23 -22.25 -5.47
CA ALA A 133 18.85 -22.62 -4.12
C ALA A 133 17.64 -23.57 -4.06
N ASN A 134 16.67 -23.42 -4.96
CA ASN A 134 15.53 -24.33 -5.09
C ASN A 134 15.93 -25.65 -5.74
N GLU A 135 16.72 -25.63 -6.82
CA GLU A 135 17.25 -26.84 -7.49
C GLU A 135 18.02 -27.74 -6.49
N GLU A 136 18.96 -27.16 -5.75
CA GLU A 136 19.73 -27.83 -4.71
C GLU A 136 18.84 -28.34 -3.55
N LEU A 137 17.87 -27.55 -3.07
CA LEU A 137 16.92 -28.02 -2.04
C LEU A 137 16.01 -29.16 -2.53
N ASN A 138 15.70 -29.24 -3.82
CA ASN A 138 14.93 -30.35 -4.37
C ASN A 138 15.75 -31.66 -4.39
N GLN A 139 17.07 -31.59 -4.63
CA GLN A 139 17.96 -32.75 -4.45
C GLN A 139 18.04 -33.19 -2.98
N TYR A 140 18.16 -32.24 -2.04
CA TYR A 140 18.08 -32.54 -0.60
C TYR A 140 16.76 -33.22 -0.22
N ARG A 141 15.62 -32.74 -0.73
CA ARG A 141 14.29 -33.32 -0.45
C ARG A 141 14.21 -34.78 -0.90
N GLN A 142 14.65 -35.08 -2.12
CA GLN A 142 14.64 -36.44 -2.69
C GLN A 142 15.51 -37.41 -1.88
N LEU A 143 16.77 -37.04 -1.60
CA LEU A 143 17.70 -37.89 -0.84
C LEU A 143 17.28 -38.06 0.63
N LYS A 144 16.63 -37.04 1.22
CA LYS A 144 16.00 -37.14 2.55
C LYS A 144 14.85 -38.14 2.54
N GLU A 145 13.95 -38.08 1.55
CA GLU A 145 12.81 -38.99 1.41
C GLU A 145 13.28 -40.43 1.22
N GLU A 146 14.20 -40.67 0.29
CA GLU A 146 14.85 -41.98 0.05
C GLU A 146 15.50 -42.55 1.34
N SER A 147 16.20 -41.71 2.11
CA SER A 147 16.81 -42.16 3.38
C SER A 147 15.77 -42.56 4.45
N LEU A 148 14.61 -41.88 4.49
CA LEU A 148 13.56 -42.15 5.48
C LEU A 148 12.68 -43.34 5.08
N ASP A 149 12.53 -43.63 3.79
CA ASP A 149 11.90 -44.85 3.28
C ASP A 149 12.74 -46.11 3.64
N ILE A 150 14.08 -46.00 3.61
CA ILE A 150 14.98 -47.08 4.02
C ILE A 150 15.03 -47.21 5.56
N ALA A 151 15.10 -46.08 6.28
CA ALA A 151 15.23 -46.04 7.74
C ALA A 151 14.47 -44.84 8.37
N SER A 152 13.19 -45.05 8.67
CA SER A 152 12.35 -44.00 9.27
C SER A 152 12.79 -43.57 10.68
N ASP A 153 13.60 -44.39 11.38
CA ASP A 153 14.14 -44.09 12.70
C ASP A 153 15.40 -43.18 12.71
N LEU A 154 15.89 -42.72 11.54
CA LEU A 154 16.99 -41.74 11.45
C LEU A 154 16.71 -40.44 12.23
N MET A 155 15.44 -40.07 12.38
CA MET A 155 15.02 -38.89 13.16
C MET A 155 15.20 -39.05 14.68
N GLU A 156 15.40 -40.28 15.18
CA GLU A 156 15.78 -40.55 16.57
C GLU A 156 17.29 -40.31 16.80
N VAL A 157 18.10 -40.38 15.74
CA VAL A 157 19.55 -40.12 15.80
C VAL A 157 19.77 -38.61 15.89
N PHE A 158 19.94 -38.10 17.12
CA PHE A 158 20.04 -36.66 17.44
C PHE A 158 20.89 -35.83 16.47
N ALA A 159 22.09 -36.34 16.10
CA ALA A 159 23.00 -35.64 15.18
C ALA A 159 22.40 -35.47 13.76
N LEU A 160 21.74 -36.50 13.22
CA LEU A 160 21.10 -36.46 11.90
C LEU A 160 19.85 -35.59 11.95
N ALA A 161 19.02 -35.75 12.99
CA ALA A 161 17.85 -34.92 13.22
C ALA A 161 18.23 -33.42 13.39
N SER A 162 19.39 -33.11 13.96
CA SER A 162 19.92 -31.74 14.04
C SER A 162 20.24 -31.18 12.65
N LYS A 163 21.00 -31.93 11.82
CA LYS A 163 21.29 -31.56 10.43
C LYS A 163 20.00 -31.33 9.61
N ILE A 164 19.02 -32.23 9.72
CA ILE A 164 17.71 -32.10 9.05
C ILE A 164 16.96 -30.83 9.48
N ARG A 165 16.87 -30.54 10.79
CA ARG A 165 16.25 -29.30 11.30
C ARG A 165 16.96 -28.04 10.78
N THR A 166 18.29 -28.06 10.67
CA THR A 166 19.05 -26.96 10.06
C THR A 166 18.64 -26.75 8.60
N CYS A 167 18.50 -27.83 7.81
CA CYS A 167 18.09 -27.76 6.42
C CYS A 167 16.62 -27.29 6.25
N THR A 168 15.69 -27.68 7.13
CA THR A 168 14.32 -27.13 7.11
C THR A 168 14.29 -25.62 7.37
N ARG A 169 15.20 -25.08 8.19
CA ARG A 169 15.37 -23.61 8.31
C ARG A 169 15.91 -22.96 7.03
N VAL A 170 16.59 -23.70 6.15
CA VAL A 170 16.99 -23.23 4.80
C VAL A 170 15.79 -23.27 3.84
N GLU A 171 14.96 -24.33 3.90
CA GLU A 171 13.70 -24.43 3.15
C GLU A 171 12.76 -23.26 3.47
N GLU A 172 12.59 -22.92 4.74
CA GLU A 172 11.81 -21.75 5.17
C GLU A 172 12.39 -20.42 4.65
N LYS A 173 13.72 -20.28 4.61
CA LYS A 173 14.39 -19.07 4.13
C LYS A 173 14.21 -18.90 2.61
N LEU A 174 14.30 -19.99 1.83
CA LEU A 174 13.98 -19.97 0.41
C LEU A 174 12.53 -19.53 0.19
N ALA A 175 11.55 -20.17 0.84
CA ALA A 175 10.13 -19.84 0.64
C ALA A 175 9.80 -18.37 0.99
N LYS A 176 10.45 -17.81 2.03
CA LYS A 176 10.36 -16.38 2.39
C LYS A 176 10.98 -15.48 1.32
N ALA A 177 12.11 -15.86 0.74
CA ALA A 177 12.79 -15.11 -0.32
C ALA A 177 12.04 -15.16 -1.67
N GLU A 178 11.55 -16.32 -2.09
CA GLU A 178 10.72 -16.51 -3.30
C GLU A 178 9.43 -15.69 -3.21
N SER A 179 8.76 -15.70 -2.05
CA SER A 179 7.57 -14.88 -1.78
C SER A 179 7.87 -13.38 -1.85
N ALA A 180 9.01 -12.93 -1.29
CA ALA A 180 9.43 -11.53 -1.34
C ALA A 180 9.79 -11.07 -2.77
N ALA A 181 10.47 -11.91 -3.56
CA ALA A 181 10.80 -11.65 -4.96
C ALA A 181 9.54 -11.59 -5.84
N SER A 182 8.62 -12.54 -5.67
CA SER A 182 7.33 -12.56 -6.36
C SER A 182 6.49 -11.32 -6.03
N GLN A 183 6.46 -10.88 -4.76
CA GLN A 183 5.84 -9.61 -4.38
C GLN A 183 6.49 -8.41 -5.11
N ALA A 184 7.82 -8.35 -5.16
CA ALA A 184 8.56 -7.26 -5.79
C ALA A 184 8.30 -7.19 -7.31
N GLU A 185 8.24 -8.33 -8.00
CA GLU A 185 7.81 -8.39 -9.41
C GLU A 185 6.38 -7.87 -9.60
N ASP A 186 5.46 -8.25 -8.73
CA ASP A 186 4.06 -7.85 -8.85
C ASP A 186 3.85 -6.37 -8.53
N GLU A 187 4.65 -5.83 -7.62
CA GLU A 187 4.82 -4.40 -7.39
C GLU A 187 5.42 -3.68 -8.60
N MET A 188 6.42 -4.26 -9.27
CA MET A 188 7.00 -3.77 -10.53
C MET A 188 5.96 -3.71 -11.66
N LYS A 189 5.18 -4.78 -11.86
CA LYS A 189 4.07 -4.85 -12.84
C LYS A 189 3.02 -3.75 -12.56
N LYS A 190 2.65 -3.54 -11.29
CA LYS A 190 1.73 -2.47 -10.85
C LYS A 190 2.30 -1.07 -11.09
N ALA A 191 3.58 -0.85 -10.78
CA ALA A 191 4.25 0.43 -11.01
C ALA A 191 4.33 0.79 -12.51
N ILE A 192 4.72 -0.17 -13.35
CA ILE A 192 4.77 -0.03 -14.82
C ILE A 192 3.38 0.34 -15.37
N ALA A 193 2.35 -0.43 -15.05
CA ALA A 193 0.98 -0.17 -15.52
C ALA A 193 0.43 1.20 -15.05
N ALA A 194 0.78 1.62 -13.84
CA ALA A 194 0.40 2.92 -13.30
C ALA A 194 1.14 4.10 -13.99
N TYR A 195 2.41 3.93 -14.39
CA TYR A 195 3.12 4.93 -15.20
C TYR A 195 2.71 4.93 -16.68
N GLN A 196 2.36 3.78 -17.28
CA GLN A 196 1.71 3.72 -18.59
C GLN A 196 0.38 4.52 -18.54
N THR A 197 -0.43 4.31 -17.51
CA THR A 197 -1.68 5.04 -17.26
C THR A 197 -1.45 6.55 -17.10
N PHE A 198 -0.38 6.95 -16.39
CA PHE A 198 0.03 8.36 -16.31
C PHE A 198 0.32 8.91 -17.71
N ASN A 199 1.16 8.24 -18.49
CA ASN A 199 1.65 8.74 -19.77
C ASN A 199 0.49 8.89 -20.77
N THR A 200 -0.38 7.88 -20.91
CA THR A 200 -1.58 7.96 -21.75
C THR A 200 -2.48 9.14 -21.37
N GLN A 201 -2.79 9.32 -20.09
CA GLN A 201 -3.63 10.45 -19.64
C GLN A 201 -2.93 11.80 -19.82
N CYS A 202 -1.61 11.84 -19.66
CA CYS A 202 -0.81 13.04 -19.84
C CYS A 202 -0.68 13.43 -21.32
N ASP A 203 -0.47 12.49 -22.25
CA ASP A 203 -0.40 12.78 -23.68
C ASP A 203 -1.77 13.21 -24.25
N ILE A 204 -2.90 12.71 -23.72
CA ILE A 204 -4.23 13.28 -24.04
C ILE A 204 -4.35 14.72 -23.50
N ALA A 205 -3.82 15.01 -22.30
CA ALA A 205 -3.77 16.38 -21.78
C ALA A 205 -2.84 17.29 -22.60
N LYS A 206 -1.75 16.74 -23.14
CA LYS A 206 -0.79 17.38 -24.05
C LYS A 206 -1.43 17.76 -25.37
N GLN A 207 -2.22 16.87 -25.99
CA GLN A 207 -3.01 17.18 -27.19
C GLN A 207 -3.93 18.39 -26.96
N TYR A 208 -4.60 18.49 -25.81
CA TYR A 208 -5.40 19.67 -25.47
C TYR A 208 -4.56 20.95 -25.33
N VAL A 209 -3.44 20.93 -24.60
CA VAL A 209 -2.64 22.16 -24.39
C VAL A 209 -1.78 22.57 -25.60
N SER A 210 -1.52 21.65 -26.54
CA SER A 210 -0.83 21.91 -27.80
C SER A 210 -1.77 22.32 -28.94
N SER A 211 -3.09 22.33 -28.70
CA SER A 211 -4.07 22.76 -29.69
C SER A 211 -3.93 24.25 -30.03
N PRO A 212 -3.97 24.66 -31.31
CA PRO A 212 -4.05 26.08 -31.68
C PRO A 212 -5.36 26.75 -31.22
N THR A 213 -6.37 25.96 -30.81
CA THR A 213 -7.63 26.43 -30.25
C THR A 213 -7.69 26.32 -28.72
N PHE A 214 -6.56 26.17 -28.03
CA PHE A 214 -6.50 25.93 -26.58
C PHE A 214 -7.20 27.05 -25.77
N ASP A 215 -8.40 26.73 -25.29
CA ASP A 215 -9.28 27.66 -24.58
C ASP A 215 -9.48 27.26 -23.10
N ILE A 216 -10.29 28.02 -22.38
CA ILE A 216 -10.59 27.74 -20.96
C ILE A 216 -11.37 26.42 -20.76
N ASN A 217 -12.12 25.94 -21.76
CA ASN A 217 -12.80 24.64 -21.66
C ASN A 217 -11.79 23.49 -21.81
N GLN A 218 -10.84 23.60 -22.73
CA GLN A 218 -9.72 22.66 -22.89
C GLN A 218 -8.77 22.71 -21.69
N LEU A 219 -8.54 23.89 -21.08
CA LEU A 219 -7.78 24.05 -19.83
C LEU A 219 -8.37 23.21 -18.67
N LEU A 220 -9.70 23.21 -18.51
CA LEU A 220 -10.37 22.40 -17.49
C LEU A 220 -10.22 20.89 -17.76
N LYS A 221 -10.32 20.46 -19.03
CA LYS A 221 -10.11 19.06 -19.44
C LYS A 221 -8.66 18.60 -19.18
N ALA A 222 -7.69 19.37 -19.65
CA ALA A 222 -6.26 19.09 -19.47
C ALA A 222 -5.87 19.04 -17.98
N ASN A 223 -6.39 19.95 -17.15
CA ASN A 223 -6.15 19.95 -15.71
C ASN A 223 -6.82 18.75 -15.01
N LYS A 224 -8.02 18.33 -15.42
CA LYS A 224 -8.65 17.10 -14.89
C LYS A 224 -7.81 15.86 -15.22
N LEU A 225 -7.34 15.74 -16.47
CA LEU A 225 -6.50 14.64 -16.92
C LEU A 225 -5.15 14.61 -16.20
N LEU A 226 -4.42 15.73 -16.12
CA LEU A 226 -3.14 15.79 -15.42
C LEU A 226 -3.26 15.44 -13.93
N ASN A 227 -4.35 15.85 -13.26
CA ASN A 227 -4.57 15.52 -11.86
C ASN A 227 -5.01 14.06 -11.64
N ASN A 228 -5.66 13.43 -12.63
CA ASN A 228 -5.91 11.98 -12.60
C ASN A 228 -4.63 11.18 -12.85
N ALA A 229 -3.82 11.56 -13.86
CA ALA A 229 -2.49 11.00 -14.10
C ALA A 229 -1.63 11.04 -12.82
N ARG A 230 -1.55 12.21 -12.17
CA ARG A 230 -0.85 12.37 -10.87
C ARG A 230 -1.31 11.41 -9.78
N LYS A 231 -2.59 11.01 -9.73
CA LYS A 231 -3.05 9.97 -8.81
C LYS A 231 -2.45 8.61 -9.16
N SER A 232 -2.44 8.22 -10.44
CA SER A 232 -1.78 7.00 -10.90
C SER A 232 -0.28 6.98 -10.56
N LYS A 233 0.44 8.09 -10.78
CA LYS A 233 1.86 8.24 -10.40
C LYS A 233 2.11 8.25 -8.90
N LYS A 234 1.19 8.80 -8.08
CA LYS A 234 1.26 8.67 -6.61
C LYS A 234 0.95 7.24 -6.16
N GLY A 235 0.10 6.51 -6.87
CA GLY A 235 -0.14 5.08 -6.66
C GLY A 235 1.07 4.23 -7.02
N ALA A 236 1.70 4.49 -8.18
CA ALA A 236 2.92 3.82 -8.63
C ALA A 236 4.03 3.88 -7.57
N ARG A 237 4.25 5.07 -7.00
CA ARG A 237 5.25 5.34 -5.94
C ARG A 237 5.01 4.62 -4.60
N LYS A 238 3.89 3.94 -4.38
CA LYS A 238 3.66 3.12 -3.18
C LYS A 238 4.20 1.69 -3.28
N ASN A 239 4.60 1.27 -4.48
CA ASN A 239 5.16 -0.06 -4.73
C ASN A 239 6.67 0.06 -4.51
N GLU A 240 7.11 0.24 -3.26
CA GLU A 240 8.47 0.68 -2.94
C GLU A 240 9.52 -0.36 -3.38
N LYS A 241 9.19 -1.65 -3.24
CA LYS A 241 9.99 -2.78 -3.75
C LYS A 241 10.22 -2.75 -5.27
N ALA A 242 9.33 -2.12 -6.04
CA ALA A 242 9.49 -1.96 -7.47
C ALA A 242 10.63 -1.00 -7.85
N PHE A 243 10.98 -0.06 -6.97
CA PHE A 243 12.08 0.88 -7.20
C PHE A 243 13.39 0.31 -6.64
N GLU A 244 13.34 -0.37 -5.50
CA GLU A 244 14.47 -1.13 -4.94
C GLU A 244 14.99 -2.16 -5.96
N LEU A 245 14.11 -3.04 -6.47
CA LEU A 245 14.46 -4.04 -7.49
C LEU A 245 14.94 -3.40 -8.82
N ALA A 246 14.50 -2.18 -9.13
CA ALA A 246 14.94 -1.46 -10.32
C ALA A 246 16.34 -0.83 -10.16
N ASP A 247 16.70 -0.38 -8.96
CA ASP A 247 18.03 0.14 -8.64
C ASP A 247 19.05 -0.99 -8.41
N GLU A 248 18.62 -2.16 -7.92
CA GLU A 248 19.42 -3.39 -7.80
C GLU A 248 19.69 -4.06 -9.17
N SER A 249 18.67 -4.14 -10.03
CA SER A 249 18.74 -4.79 -11.36
C SER A 249 18.45 -3.82 -12.51
N PRO A 250 19.24 -2.75 -12.70
CA PRO A 250 18.94 -1.65 -13.63
C PRO A 250 19.01 -2.05 -15.11
N ASN A 251 19.70 -3.15 -15.43
CA ASN A 251 19.80 -3.71 -16.78
C ASN A 251 18.62 -4.65 -17.13
N SER A 252 17.71 -4.93 -16.19
CA SER A 252 16.52 -5.75 -16.48
C SER A 252 15.52 -5.01 -17.37
N GLU A 253 14.78 -5.75 -18.21
CA GLU A 253 13.77 -5.18 -19.11
C GLU A 253 12.71 -4.37 -18.34
N SER A 254 12.30 -4.88 -17.18
CA SER A 254 11.36 -4.21 -16.27
C SER A 254 11.91 -2.89 -15.71
N ALA A 255 13.15 -2.87 -15.22
CA ALA A 255 13.77 -1.66 -14.69
C ALA A 255 14.00 -0.59 -15.79
N ALA A 256 14.47 -1.02 -16.97
CA ALA A 256 14.62 -0.15 -18.14
C ALA A 256 13.28 0.43 -18.60
N THR A 257 12.22 -0.40 -18.63
CA THR A 257 10.85 0.01 -18.98
C THR A 257 10.29 1.01 -17.97
N LEU A 258 10.39 0.71 -16.66
CA LEU A 258 9.95 1.60 -15.59
C LEU A 258 10.68 2.95 -15.65
N THR A 259 12.01 2.93 -15.82
CA THR A 259 12.85 4.13 -15.94
C THR A 259 12.47 4.98 -17.17
N SER A 260 12.25 4.35 -18.32
CA SER A 260 11.79 5.02 -19.55
C SER A 260 10.42 5.68 -19.35
N LEU A 261 9.47 4.96 -18.75
CA LEU A 261 8.14 5.46 -18.43
C LEU A 261 8.18 6.62 -17.42
N ILE A 262 9.04 6.56 -16.41
CA ILE A 262 9.29 7.65 -15.45
C ILE A 262 9.80 8.89 -16.18
N LYS A 263 10.81 8.75 -17.05
CA LYS A 263 11.40 9.85 -17.83
C LYS A 263 10.37 10.51 -18.75
N SER A 264 9.56 9.71 -19.44
CA SER A 264 8.41 10.20 -20.23
C SER A 264 7.40 10.97 -19.36
N SER A 265 7.06 10.44 -18.18
CA SER A 265 6.11 11.09 -17.26
C SER A 265 6.58 12.47 -16.80
N ARG A 266 7.89 12.64 -16.50
CA ARG A 266 8.49 13.93 -16.11
C ARG A 266 8.41 14.93 -17.27
N ASN A 267 8.77 14.49 -18.48
CA ASN A 267 8.74 15.34 -19.67
C ASN A 267 7.33 15.82 -20.02
N CYS A 268 6.35 14.90 -20.04
CA CYS A 268 4.96 15.27 -20.31
C CYS A 268 4.39 16.17 -19.20
N GLU A 269 4.62 15.86 -17.92
CA GLU A 269 4.16 16.67 -16.80
C GLU A 269 4.67 18.12 -16.88
N ASN A 270 5.94 18.31 -17.22
CA ASN A 270 6.55 19.63 -17.36
C ASN A 270 5.89 20.45 -18.49
N VAL A 271 5.64 19.84 -19.65
CA VAL A 271 4.94 20.50 -20.78
C VAL A 271 3.51 20.88 -20.40
N VAL A 272 2.71 19.90 -19.94
CA VAL A 272 1.28 20.09 -19.66
C VAL A 272 1.05 21.05 -18.50
N SER A 273 1.80 20.91 -17.39
CA SER A 273 1.67 21.79 -16.24
C SER A 273 2.10 23.23 -16.54
N THR A 274 3.11 23.44 -17.39
CA THR A 274 3.55 24.78 -17.81
C THR A 274 2.49 25.47 -18.65
N ALA A 275 1.89 24.76 -19.61
CA ALA A 275 0.81 25.33 -20.42
C ALA A 275 -0.46 25.63 -19.59
N ILE A 276 -0.85 24.72 -18.67
CA ILE A 276 -1.94 24.96 -17.71
C ILE A 276 -1.66 26.20 -16.84
N ARG A 277 -0.44 26.35 -16.30
CA ARG A 277 -0.02 27.53 -15.52
C ARG A 277 -0.15 28.82 -16.33
N ARG A 278 0.33 28.84 -17.58
CA ARG A 278 0.24 29.99 -18.50
C ARG A 278 -1.21 30.39 -18.78
N ALA A 279 -2.05 29.44 -19.23
CA ALA A 279 -3.46 29.73 -19.53
C ALA A 279 -4.28 30.09 -18.28
N THR A 280 -3.94 29.53 -17.10
CA THR A 280 -4.55 29.95 -15.83
C THR A 280 -4.20 31.40 -15.46
N LYS A 281 -2.97 31.86 -15.74
CA LYS A 281 -2.58 33.28 -15.56
C LYS A 281 -3.36 34.18 -16.52
N VAL A 282 -3.50 33.81 -17.80
CA VAL A 282 -4.29 34.55 -18.79
C VAL A 282 -5.77 34.63 -18.38
N LYS A 283 -6.38 33.50 -17.98
CA LYS A 283 -7.76 33.44 -17.46
C LYS A 283 -7.98 34.45 -16.32
N ARG A 284 -7.07 34.46 -15.33
CA ARG A 284 -7.14 35.38 -14.18
C ARG A 284 -7.03 36.86 -14.57
N SER A 285 -6.29 37.20 -15.64
CA SER A 285 -6.30 38.56 -16.19
C SER A 285 -7.68 38.89 -16.74
N TYR A 286 -8.21 38.07 -17.66
CA TYR A 286 -9.52 38.29 -18.27
C TYR A 286 -10.65 38.40 -17.21
N GLU A 287 -10.62 37.58 -16.15
CA GLU A 287 -11.55 37.70 -15.02
C GLU A 287 -11.41 39.03 -14.26
N LYS A 288 -10.18 39.53 -14.08
CA LYS A 288 -9.90 40.85 -13.46
C LYS A 288 -10.34 42.01 -14.35
N ASP A 289 -10.08 41.93 -15.65
CA ASP A 289 -10.34 43.00 -16.61
C ASP A 289 -11.85 43.17 -16.86
N LEU A 290 -12.58 42.06 -17.05
CA LEU A 290 -14.05 42.04 -17.07
C LEU A 290 -14.66 42.54 -15.75
N SER A 291 -14.07 42.18 -14.61
CA SER A 291 -14.54 42.65 -13.29
C SER A 291 -14.32 44.16 -13.11
N LYS A 292 -13.16 44.69 -13.51
CA LYS A 292 -12.86 46.13 -13.46
C LYS A 292 -13.87 46.93 -14.30
N ALA A 293 -14.06 46.56 -15.56
CA ALA A 293 -14.99 47.24 -16.46
C ALA A 293 -16.45 47.13 -15.96
N SER A 294 -16.87 45.97 -15.44
CA SER A 294 -18.22 45.80 -14.89
C SER A 294 -18.45 46.65 -13.62
N LYS A 295 -17.42 46.84 -12.78
CA LYS A 295 -17.45 47.74 -11.62
C LYS A 295 -17.51 49.22 -12.04
N SER A 296 -16.75 49.63 -13.05
CA SER A 296 -16.83 51.00 -13.60
C SER A 296 -18.22 51.32 -14.15
N LEU A 297 -18.84 50.40 -14.90
CA LEU A 297 -20.24 50.56 -15.33
C LEU A 297 -21.23 50.56 -14.16
N ALA A 298 -20.99 49.77 -13.09
CA ALA A 298 -21.86 49.77 -11.92
C ALA A 298 -21.82 51.11 -11.15
N ALA A 299 -20.65 51.76 -11.08
CA ALA A 299 -20.48 53.09 -10.49
C ALA A 299 -21.18 54.16 -11.34
N ALA A 300 -20.88 54.23 -12.64
CA ALA A 300 -21.50 55.17 -13.57
C ALA A 300 -23.04 54.99 -13.64
N LEU A 301 -23.54 53.75 -13.56
CA LEU A 301 -24.98 53.47 -13.45
C LEU A 301 -25.60 53.99 -12.16
N LYS A 302 -24.87 53.96 -11.03
CA LYS A 302 -25.33 54.53 -9.75
C LYS A 302 -25.42 56.05 -9.86
N GLU A 303 -24.37 56.70 -10.36
CA GLU A 303 -24.29 58.15 -10.55
C GLU A 303 -25.37 58.66 -11.51
N CYS A 304 -25.55 58.01 -12.67
CA CYS A 304 -26.62 58.31 -13.61
C CYS A 304 -28.03 58.18 -12.99
N LYS A 305 -28.27 57.15 -12.16
CA LYS A 305 -29.56 57.00 -11.45
C LYS A 305 -29.77 58.08 -10.39
N SER A 306 -28.72 58.48 -9.67
CA SER A 306 -28.79 59.62 -8.74
C SER A 306 -29.06 60.94 -9.47
N ALA A 307 -28.39 61.19 -10.60
CA ALA A 307 -28.62 62.38 -11.41
C ALA A 307 -30.05 62.42 -12.01
N GLN A 308 -30.59 61.28 -12.45
CA GLN A 308 -32.00 61.16 -12.85
C GLN A 308 -33.01 61.44 -11.73
N HIS A 309 -32.64 61.19 -10.47
CA HIS A 309 -33.48 61.54 -9.33
C HIS A 309 -33.50 63.05 -9.11
N GLU A 310 -32.33 63.69 -9.15
CA GLU A 310 -32.22 65.15 -8.96
C GLU A 310 -32.87 65.96 -10.08
N LEU A 311 -32.93 65.42 -11.31
CA LEU A 311 -33.72 65.98 -12.41
C LEU A 311 -35.23 66.09 -12.16
N ARG A 312 -35.76 65.51 -11.08
CA ARG A 312 -37.17 65.64 -10.68
C ARG A 312 -37.44 66.89 -9.80
N LYS A 313 -36.39 67.62 -9.42
CA LYS A 313 -36.46 68.83 -8.60
C LYS A 313 -36.41 70.09 -9.51
N PRO A 314 -36.90 71.25 -9.06
CA PRO A 314 -36.58 72.53 -9.69
C PRO A 314 -35.06 72.76 -9.65
N LEU A 315 -34.47 73.20 -10.77
CA LEU A 315 -33.03 73.29 -10.96
C LEU A 315 -32.58 74.67 -11.41
N THR A 316 -31.49 75.15 -10.82
CA THR A 316 -30.72 76.31 -11.29
C THR A 316 -29.84 75.92 -12.48
N ILE A 317 -29.33 76.93 -13.20
CA ILE A 317 -28.46 76.74 -14.37
C ILE A 317 -27.21 75.92 -13.99
N ALA A 318 -26.52 76.29 -12.90
CA ALA A 318 -25.33 75.58 -12.43
C ALA A 318 -25.58 74.11 -12.05
N ALA A 319 -26.74 73.81 -11.47
CA ALA A 319 -27.12 72.43 -11.17
C ALA A 319 -27.42 71.61 -12.43
N LEU A 320 -28.03 72.23 -13.46
CA LEU A 320 -28.25 71.60 -14.77
C LEU A 320 -26.92 71.28 -15.48
N ASP A 321 -25.93 72.17 -15.39
CA ASP A 321 -24.59 71.94 -15.98
C ASP A 321 -23.79 70.87 -15.21
N GLY A 322 -23.90 70.81 -13.89
CA GLY A 322 -23.37 69.68 -13.10
C GLY A 322 -23.97 68.33 -13.53
N LEU A 323 -25.28 68.29 -13.78
CA LEU A 323 -25.97 67.09 -14.29
C LEU A 323 -25.54 66.73 -15.72
N ARG A 324 -25.27 67.72 -16.60
CA ARG A 324 -24.64 67.48 -17.91
C ARG A 324 -23.25 66.85 -17.75
N GLY A 325 -22.44 67.33 -16.81
CA GLY A 325 -21.13 66.74 -16.48
C GLY A 325 -21.22 65.25 -16.11
N ILE A 326 -22.16 64.89 -15.24
CA ILE A 326 -22.41 63.48 -14.86
C ILE A 326 -22.90 62.65 -16.06
N TYR A 327 -23.76 63.21 -16.92
CA TYR A 327 -24.19 62.56 -18.16
C TYR A 327 -23.00 62.24 -19.08
N HIS A 328 -22.12 63.21 -19.33
CA HIS A 328 -20.93 63.03 -20.17
C HIS A 328 -19.99 61.97 -19.57
N ALA A 329 -19.59 62.11 -18.30
CA ALA A 329 -18.73 61.12 -17.63
C ALA A 329 -19.33 59.70 -17.64
N THR A 330 -20.66 59.56 -17.48
CA THR A 330 -21.34 58.26 -17.58
C THR A 330 -21.28 57.72 -19.02
N SER A 331 -21.46 58.57 -20.04
CA SER A 331 -21.34 58.13 -21.44
C SER A 331 -19.90 57.74 -21.76
N ASP A 332 -18.90 58.53 -21.35
CA ASP A 332 -17.49 58.27 -21.62
C ASP A 332 -17.04 56.91 -21.04
N VAL A 333 -17.48 56.57 -19.82
CA VAL A 333 -17.25 55.23 -19.23
C VAL A 333 -17.96 54.13 -20.04
N ARG A 334 -19.21 54.35 -20.48
CA ARG A 334 -19.96 53.41 -21.31
C ARG A 334 -19.32 53.21 -22.67
N ASP A 335 -18.87 54.27 -23.32
CA ASP A 335 -18.30 54.28 -24.67
C ASP A 335 -16.88 53.72 -24.67
N THR A 336 -16.04 54.06 -23.69
CA THR A 336 -14.70 53.47 -23.49
C THR A 336 -14.76 51.94 -23.31
N ILE A 337 -15.82 51.43 -22.66
CA ILE A 337 -16.01 49.98 -22.45
C ILE A 337 -16.71 49.32 -23.65
N SER A 338 -17.48 50.09 -24.44
CA SER A 338 -18.13 49.60 -25.66
C SER A 338 -17.21 49.61 -26.88
N SER A 339 -16.20 50.48 -26.93
CA SER A 339 -15.18 50.53 -27.99
C SER A 339 -14.02 49.54 -27.76
N ASN A 340 -13.88 48.97 -26.56
CA ASN A 340 -12.86 47.97 -26.27
C ASN A 340 -13.25 46.59 -26.85
N GLU A 341 -13.01 46.42 -28.14
CA GLU A 341 -13.28 45.18 -28.88
C GLU A 341 -12.70 43.93 -28.19
N SER A 342 -11.48 44.03 -27.65
CA SER A 342 -10.81 42.89 -27.01
C SER A 342 -11.58 42.40 -25.77
N LEU A 343 -12.01 43.34 -24.91
CA LEU A 343 -12.80 43.06 -23.72
C LEU A 343 -14.18 42.49 -24.08
N LEU A 344 -14.84 43.05 -25.11
CA LEU A 344 -16.13 42.55 -25.58
C LEU A 344 -16.02 41.15 -26.22
N LYS A 345 -14.96 40.89 -27.00
CA LYS A 345 -14.66 39.58 -27.59
C LYS A 345 -14.42 38.52 -26.51
N ILE A 346 -13.66 38.85 -25.47
CA ILE A 346 -13.45 38.01 -24.27
C ILE A 346 -14.80 37.75 -23.55
N SER A 347 -15.60 38.79 -23.32
CA SER A 347 -16.92 38.68 -22.68
C SER A 347 -17.88 37.75 -23.44
N GLN A 348 -17.92 37.89 -24.77
CA GLN A 348 -18.77 37.08 -25.66
C GLN A 348 -18.28 35.63 -25.75
N LEU A 349 -16.96 35.41 -25.89
CA LEU A 349 -16.34 34.07 -25.88
C LEU A 349 -16.59 33.34 -24.55
N HIS A 350 -16.67 34.09 -23.45
CA HIS A 350 -16.91 33.56 -22.10
C HIS A 350 -18.25 34.00 -21.52
N LYS A 351 -19.31 34.01 -22.34
CA LYS A 351 -20.70 34.39 -21.98
C LYS A 351 -21.28 33.67 -20.74
N GLY A 352 -20.70 32.53 -20.35
CA GLY A 352 -21.09 31.78 -19.15
C GLY A 352 -20.58 32.36 -17.84
N TRP A 353 -19.47 33.13 -17.85
CA TRP A 353 -18.81 33.63 -16.63
C TRP A 353 -19.65 34.68 -15.90
N PRO A 354 -19.59 34.74 -14.55
CA PRO A 354 -20.22 35.80 -13.75
C PRO A 354 -19.82 37.21 -14.19
N GLN A 355 -18.53 37.42 -14.49
CA GLN A 355 -17.98 38.71 -14.87
C GLN A 355 -18.50 39.17 -16.24
N SER A 356 -18.56 38.29 -17.24
CA SER A 356 -19.13 38.58 -18.57
C SER A 356 -20.62 38.90 -18.50
N LYS A 357 -21.38 38.13 -17.69
CA LYS A 357 -22.81 38.37 -17.43
C LYS A 357 -23.04 39.73 -16.75
N SER A 358 -22.26 40.02 -15.70
CA SER A 358 -22.29 41.29 -14.97
C SER A 358 -21.93 42.47 -15.87
N LEU A 359 -20.89 42.34 -16.71
CA LEU A 359 -20.50 43.35 -17.70
C LEU A 359 -21.64 43.63 -18.68
N LYS A 360 -22.22 42.59 -19.29
CA LYS A 360 -23.31 42.70 -20.27
C LYS A 360 -24.57 43.33 -19.65
N GLN A 361 -24.91 42.97 -18.41
CA GLN A 361 -26.06 43.53 -17.71
C GLN A 361 -25.83 44.99 -17.34
N ASN A 362 -24.66 45.35 -16.81
CA ASN A 362 -24.35 46.72 -16.44
C ASN A 362 -24.25 47.62 -17.68
N LEU A 363 -23.74 47.12 -18.81
CA LEU A 363 -23.70 47.87 -20.08
C LEU A 363 -25.13 48.16 -20.57
N LYS A 364 -26.01 47.14 -20.62
CA LYS A 364 -27.44 47.32 -20.95
C LYS A 364 -28.11 48.35 -20.02
N ASN A 365 -27.89 48.22 -18.72
CA ASN A 365 -28.47 49.12 -17.72
C ASN A 365 -27.96 50.56 -17.87
N THR A 366 -26.67 50.75 -18.15
CA THR A 366 -26.04 52.08 -18.30
C THR A 366 -26.54 52.78 -19.57
N SER A 367 -26.59 52.08 -20.71
CA SER A 367 -27.17 52.63 -21.95
C SER A 367 -28.66 52.97 -21.79
N SER A 368 -29.42 52.15 -21.05
CA SER A 368 -30.82 52.46 -20.71
C SER A 368 -30.93 53.69 -19.80
N CYS A 369 -29.99 53.88 -18.87
CA CYS A 369 -29.94 55.05 -18.00
C CYS A 369 -29.61 56.32 -18.81
N LEU A 370 -28.56 56.29 -19.63
CA LEU A 370 -28.17 57.40 -20.51
C LEU A 370 -29.30 57.83 -21.45
N SER A 371 -30.03 56.88 -22.05
CA SER A 371 -31.18 57.16 -22.93
C SER A 371 -32.28 57.96 -22.21
N ILE A 372 -32.70 57.49 -21.03
CA ILE A 372 -33.69 58.19 -20.19
C ILE A 372 -33.17 59.55 -19.72
N PHE A 373 -31.90 59.61 -19.27
CA PHE A 373 -31.25 60.83 -18.78
C PHE A 373 -31.21 61.91 -19.88
N THR A 374 -30.88 61.53 -21.12
CA THR A 374 -30.91 62.43 -22.30
C THR A 374 -32.32 62.95 -22.58
N ALA A 375 -33.34 62.08 -22.50
CA ALA A 375 -34.73 62.48 -22.72
C ALA A 375 -35.21 63.49 -21.66
N THR A 376 -34.89 63.26 -20.38
CA THR A 376 -35.23 64.18 -19.29
C THR A 376 -34.43 65.50 -19.38
N LEU A 377 -33.12 65.46 -19.67
CA LEU A 377 -32.31 66.67 -19.88
C LEU A 377 -32.81 67.58 -21.01
N LYS A 378 -33.49 67.00 -22.02
CA LYS A 378 -34.14 67.77 -23.10
C LYS A 378 -35.51 68.33 -22.73
N ALA A 379 -36.17 67.79 -21.70
CA ALA A 379 -37.48 68.23 -21.23
C ALA A 379 -37.39 69.28 -20.11
N THR A 380 -36.35 69.23 -19.28
CA THR A 380 -36.14 70.17 -18.17
C THR A 380 -35.74 71.55 -18.69
N LYS A 381 -36.62 72.55 -18.49
CA LYS A 381 -36.28 73.97 -18.66
C LYS A 381 -35.61 74.48 -17.37
N PRO A 382 -34.47 75.20 -17.44
CA PRO A 382 -33.87 75.80 -16.25
C PRO A 382 -34.75 76.93 -15.71
N ILE A 383 -34.76 77.10 -14.39
CA ILE A 383 -35.23 78.36 -13.79
C ILE A 383 -34.14 79.40 -14.05
N PRO A 384 -34.45 80.57 -14.64
CA PRO A 384 -33.45 81.62 -14.79
C PRO A 384 -32.99 82.10 -13.42
N ASN A 385 -31.68 82.25 -13.22
CA ASN A 385 -31.14 82.83 -11.99
C ASN A 385 -31.70 84.25 -11.83
N GLN A 386 -32.64 84.46 -10.91
CA GLN A 386 -32.98 85.81 -10.46
C GLN A 386 -31.79 86.36 -9.68
N THR A 387 -31.01 87.21 -10.33
CA THR A 387 -30.13 88.16 -9.64
C THR A 387 -31.01 89.11 -8.86
N VAL A 388 -31.26 88.80 -7.58
CA VAL A 388 -31.90 89.72 -6.64
C VAL A 388 -30.90 90.83 -6.34
N SER A 389 -30.91 91.85 -7.20
CA SER A 389 -30.06 93.03 -7.05
C SER A 389 -30.64 93.89 -5.94
N ILE A 390 -29.99 93.88 -4.77
CA ILE A 390 -30.28 94.78 -3.67
C ILE A 390 -29.14 95.80 -3.62
N GLU A 391 -29.37 96.99 -4.18
CA GLU A 391 -28.57 98.16 -3.84
C GLU A 391 -29.09 98.80 -2.53
N PRO A 392 -28.25 99.53 -1.78
CA PRO A 392 -28.44 99.66 -0.34
C PRO A 392 -29.11 100.97 0.10
N GLU A 393 -30.00 100.87 1.08
CA GLU A 393 -30.26 101.98 2.01
C GLU A 393 -29.46 101.77 3.30
N ALA A 394 -28.71 102.79 3.71
CA ALA A 394 -28.14 102.89 5.05
C ALA A 394 -29.26 103.28 6.05
N ILE A 395 -29.10 103.09 7.36
CA ILE A 395 -28.39 104.05 8.23
C ILE A 395 -28.12 103.42 9.61
N ILE A 396 -26.85 103.46 10.05
CA ILE A 396 -26.32 103.82 11.39
C ILE A 396 -27.07 103.29 12.65
N ALA A 397 -26.49 102.60 13.65
CA ALA A 397 -25.15 102.03 13.94
C ALA A 397 -25.29 101.18 15.27
N LYS A 398 -24.29 100.76 16.09
CA LYS A 398 -22.84 101.06 16.19
C LYS A 398 -21.96 99.82 16.58
N PRO A 399 -21.27 99.61 17.76
CA PRO A 399 -20.02 98.81 17.76
C PRO A 399 -19.94 97.62 18.76
N GLU A 400 -18.77 96.96 18.72
CA GLU A 400 -18.21 95.95 19.64
C GLU A 400 -18.87 94.54 19.65
N LYS A 401 -18.11 93.43 19.68
CA LYS A 401 -16.66 93.27 19.92
C LYS A 401 -15.99 92.18 19.04
N GLU A 402 -14.68 92.08 19.23
CA GLU A 402 -13.62 91.52 18.37
C GLU A 402 -13.39 89.99 18.49
N VAL A 403 -12.37 89.48 17.78
CA VAL A 403 -11.82 88.10 17.76
C VAL A 403 -12.57 87.12 16.82
N VAL A 404 -12.00 86.33 15.90
CA VAL A 404 -10.74 86.21 15.11
C VAL A 404 -10.45 84.69 14.91
N ILE A 405 -10.50 84.25 13.65
CA ILE A 405 -9.80 83.11 13.00
C ILE A 405 -9.58 81.80 13.81
N GLU A 406 -10.14 80.67 13.33
CA GLU A 406 -9.38 79.59 12.62
C GLU A 406 -10.25 78.32 12.45
N GLU A 407 -10.16 77.63 11.29
CA GLU A 407 -10.50 76.20 11.23
C GLU A 407 -9.74 75.49 10.08
N VAL A 408 -8.69 74.74 10.44
CA VAL A 408 -7.93 73.88 9.52
C VAL A 408 -7.72 72.51 10.16
N GLN A 409 -8.49 71.52 9.67
CA GLN A 409 -8.21 70.08 9.64
C GLN A 409 -7.94 69.30 10.97
N LYS A 410 -8.65 68.16 11.06
CA LYS A 410 -8.14 66.81 11.46
C LYS A 410 -8.26 66.33 12.92
N ALA A 411 -9.27 65.47 13.13
CA ALA A 411 -9.34 64.32 14.04
C ALA A 411 -10.20 63.24 13.31
N THR A 412 -10.14 61.91 13.49
CA THR A 412 -9.34 60.94 14.29
C THR A 412 -9.35 61.10 15.80
N ASP A 413 -10.27 60.36 16.46
CA ASP A 413 -9.99 59.09 17.18
C ASP A 413 -11.32 58.29 17.26
N GLU A 414 -11.34 56.96 17.11
CA GLU A 414 -10.92 55.87 18.01
C GLU A 414 -11.82 55.71 19.25
N LEU A 415 -12.37 54.50 19.45
CA LEU A 415 -13.19 54.15 20.61
C LEU A 415 -13.09 52.65 20.90
N VAL A 416 -12.22 52.30 21.85
CA VAL A 416 -12.00 50.93 22.35
C VAL A 416 -12.85 50.70 23.59
N VAL A 417 -13.48 49.52 23.70
CA VAL A 417 -14.11 49.04 24.95
C VAL A 417 -13.83 47.54 25.13
N SER A 418 -12.86 47.23 26.00
CA SER A 418 -12.75 45.95 26.72
C SER A 418 -13.79 45.91 27.86
N GLU A 419 -14.09 44.85 28.62
CA GLU A 419 -13.65 43.45 28.71
C GLU A 419 -14.81 42.66 29.40
N THR A 420 -14.82 41.34 29.57
CA THR A 420 -14.17 40.67 30.71
C THR A 420 -14.34 39.14 30.62
N GLN A 421 -13.40 38.42 31.24
CA GLN A 421 -13.25 36.98 31.38
C GLN A 421 -14.47 36.19 31.92
N SER A 422 -14.47 34.87 31.69
CA SER A 422 -14.75 33.88 32.74
C SER A 422 -14.14 32.51 32.42
N GLN A 423 -13.17 32.09 33.25
CA GLN A 423 -12.64 30.73 33.44
C GLN A 423 -12.29 30.65 34.94
N PRO A 424 -12.25 29.48 35.61
CA PRO A 424 -10.95 28.75 35.68
C PRO A 424 -11.03 27.22 36.00
N THR A 425 -9.87 26.54 35.92
CA THR A 425 -9.37 25.42 36.79
C THR A 425 -10.21 24.14 37.07
N ASN A 426 -9.63 22.96 37.37
CA ASN A 426 -8.31 22.34 37.17
C ASN A 426 -8.37 20.84 37.64
N THR A 427 -7.27 20.07 37.51
CA THR A 427 -6.66 19.14 38.51
C THR A 427 -5.95 17.93 37.84
N GLN A 428 -4.91 17.42 38.50
CA GLN A 428 -3.96 16.38 38.02
C GLN A 428 -4.13 15.04 38.76
N GLN A 429 -3.68 13.93 38.15
CA GLN A 429 -2.94 12.77 38.71
C GLN A 429 -2.65 11.82 37.52
N ASP A 430 -1.48 11.22 37.27
CA ASP A 430 -0.36 10.67 38.08
C ASP A 430 -0.58 9.26 38.63
N SER A 431 0.25 8.30 38.17
CA SER A 431 0.65 7.02 38.81
C SER A 431 1.27 6.02 37.80
N THR A 432 2.16 5.13 38.28
CA THR A 432 2.65 3.91 37.58
C THR A 432 3.06 2.84 38.64
N PRO A 433 3.59 1.65 38.27
CA PRO A 433 3.04 0.32 38.58
C PRO A 433 3.47 -0.23 39.98
N PRO A 434 2.97 -1.40 40.46
CA PRO A 434 3.53 -2.74 40.14
C PRO A 434 2.47 -3.90 40.29
N PRO A 435 2.80 -5.21 40.46
CA PRO A 435 3.99 -6.01 40.10
C PRO A 435 3.68 -7.20 39.15
N SER A 436 4.71 -7.98 38.79
CA SER A 436 4.61 -9.25 38.04
C SER A 436 4.21 -10.46 38.89
N PRO A 437 3.79 -11.58 38.28
CA PRO A 437 4.10 -12.94 38.74
C PRO A 437 5.34 -13.50 38.01
N VAL A 438 6.11 -14.32 38.73
CA VAL A 438 7.35 -14.98 38.26
C VAL A 438 7.05 -16.10 37.26
N VAL A 439 7.89 -16.22 36.23
CA VAL A 439 8.30 -17.48 35.60
C VAL A 439 9.83 -17.43 35.47
N GLU A 440 10.48 -18.58 35.57
CA GLU A 440 11.90 -18.72 35.94
C GLU A 440 12.93 -18.30 34.87
N GLU A 441 14.14 -18.05 35.36
CA GLU A 441 15.37 -17.89 34.59
C GLU A 441 15.82 -19.27 34.06
N GLU A 442 16.17 -19.38 32.78
CA GLU A 442 17.13 -20.38 32.30
C GLU A 442 18.22 -19.66 31.51
N ASP A 443 19.44 -19.66 32.05
CA ASP A 443 20.61 -19.06 31.41
C ASP A 443 21.02 -19.88 30.18
N ILE A 444 21.07 -19.23 29.01
CA ILE A 444 21.88 -19.67 27.88
C ILE A 444 22.56 -18.44 27.26
N ASP A 445 23.54 -17.91 27.99
CA ASP A 445 24.74 -17.34 27.35
C ASP A 445 25.44 -18.43 26.51
N GLU A 446 26.17 -17.99 25.48
CA GLU A 446 27.33 -18.64 24.83
C GLU A 446 27.28 -18.64 23.28
N PHE A 447 28.16 -17.83 22.69
CA PHE A 447 28.51 -17.65 21.26
C PHE A 447 27.43 -17.30 20.22
N ASP A 448 27.49 -16.04 19.75
CA ASP A 448 27.68 -15.75 18.31
C ASP A 448 28.34 -14.35 18.13
N GLU A 449 29.57 -14.19 18.63
CA GLU A 449 30.40 -13.00 18.38
C GLU A 449 31.32 -13.27 17.18
N PHE A 450 30.96 -12.76 15.99
CA PHE A 450 31.83 -12.05 15.03
C PHE A 450 31.06 -11.66 13.76
N ASP A 451 30.85 -10.34 13.55
CA ASP A 451 30.80 -9.67 12.24
C ASP A 451 30.52 -8.16 12.42
N GLN A 452 31.43 -7.46 13.12
CA GLN A 452 31.53 -6.00 13.03
C GLN A 452 32.64 -5.65 12.02
N ASP A 453 32.24 -5.25 10.81
CA ASP A 453 32.67 -3.97 10.21
C ASP A 453 32.24 -3.84 8.74
N GLN A 454 31.32 -2.90 8.46
CA GLN A 454 31.68 -1.67 7.73
C GLN A 454 30.47 -0.74 7.60
N GLU A 455 30.60 0.49 8.11
CA GLU A 455 29.66 1.58 7.83
C GLU A 455 29.74 2.00 6.34
N ALA A 456 28.90 1.38 5.51
CA ALA A 456 28.64 1.89 4.17
C ALA A 456 27.91 3.24 4.27
N ALA A 457 28.68 4.33 4.13
CA ALA A 457 28.18 5.71 4.22
C ALA A 457 26.89 5.94 3.41
N PRO A 458 25.94 6.77 3.92
CA PRO A 458 24.58 6.83 3.39
C PRO A 458 24.55 7.24 1.91
N LYS A 459 24.33 6.24 1.04
CA LYS A 459 24.01 6.44 -0.37
C LYS A 459 22.69 7.21 -0.45
N LYS A 460 22.76 8.49 -0.84
CA LYS A 460 21.58 9.35 -1.02
C LYS A 460 20.57 8.63 -1.92
N SER A 461 19.34 8.49 -1.44
CA SER A 461 18.30 7.81 -2.18
C SER A 461 17.91 8.62 -3.41
N TRP A 462 17.41 7.98 -4.47
CA TRP A 462 16.73 8.68 -5.55
C TRP A 462 15.56 9.55 -5.05
N VAL A 463 15.01 9.25 -3.87
CA VAL A 463 14.00 10.07 -3.16
C VAL A 463 14.54 11.44 -2.78
N ASP A 464 15.82 11.56 -2.40
CA ASP A 464 16.45 12.82 -1.99
C ASP A 464 16.72 13.76 -3.18
N ILE A 465 16.66 13.24 -4.41
CA ILE A 465 16.84 13.98 -5.67
C ILE A 465 15.46 14.44 -6.23
N ILE A 466 14.37 14.30 -5.47
CA ILE A 466 12.99 14.49 -5.92
C ILE A 466 12.24 15.64 -5.20
N ASN A 467 12.87 16.29 -4.21
CA ASN A 467 12.34 17.48 -3.52
C ASN A 467 12.88 18.79 -4.13
#